data_AF-A0AAD0XBW7-F1
#
_entry.id   AF-A0AAD0XBW7-F1
#
_cell.length_a   1.000
_cell.length_b   1.000
_cell.length_c   1.000
_cell.angle_alpha   90.00
_cell.angle_beta   90.00
_cell.angle_gamma   90.00
#
_symmetry.space_group_name_H-M   'P 1'
#
loop_
_entity.id
_entity.type
_entity.pdbx_description
1 polymer ?
#
loop_
_entity_poly.entity_id
_entity_poly.type
_entity_poly.pdbx_seq_one_letter_code
_entity_poly.pdbx_strand_id
1 'polypeptide(L)'
;MKKFYIGAAVVSIAMFLLWFTNKNEVKTLEPPAALAIKNKTDPASPDKNTVITIDVPKQKQAKSPPKIHYDQHLASAAEHVAMQYQSALKYPPYSQPLSALDEDRLKPNQFYPVTSPIDDAGNALVVSLDKYRFVYPQEITVNIAAQNLAEVNVAISNTDTKASISSKNTTAQQGEATVSFKASEDYPRNLQLFVEANVAGKKVPAVAQIQYMPPSATLIDFDNAYAQNENMIATAHLKVLKSGLYRIRANLYSDTTPLAHLVTKKKLSQGSQTVDLKAHWSVLPQGVANMRLSDFVIERMSPSPGERNSFGSSEITEFEITDFAYDSLQQLPYQANEQERMSLEFLKGLADKGA
;
A
#
# COMPACT_ATOMS: atom_id res chain seq x y z
N MET A 1 -58.57 -16.35 2.19
CA MET A 1 -57.30 -15.63 2.43
C MET A 1 -57.59 -14.26 3.04
N LYS A 2 -57.55 -14.12 4.38
CA LYS A 2 -57.57 -12.83 5.11
C LYS A 2 -57.47 -12.94 6.65
N LYS A 3 -57.28 -14.13 7.23
CA LYS A 3 -57.21 -14.32 8.70
C LYS A 3 -55.85 -14.75 9.27
N PHE A 4 -54.81 -14.88 8.42
CA PHE A 4 -53.45 -15.23 8.87
C PHE A 4 -52.47 -14.04 8.96
N TYR A 5 -52.87 -12.84 8.53
CA TYR A 5 -52.00 -11.65 8.58
C TYR A 5 -52.18 -10.79 9.84
N ILE A 6 -53.13 -11.10 10.73
CA ILE A 6 -53.39 -10.31 11.93
C ILE A 6 -52.56 -10.82 13.13
N GLY A 7 -52.18 -12.10 13.16
CA GLY A 7 -51.32 -12.65 14.22
C GLY A 7 -49.84 -12.22 14.11
N ALA A 8 -49.31 -12.12 12.89
CA ALA A 8 -47.90 -11.77 12.66
C ALA A 8 -47.58 -10.28 12.88
N ALA A 9 -48.57 -9.40 12.72
CA ALA A 9 -48.41 -7.96 12.95
C ALA A 9 -48.38 -7.61 14.45
N VAL A 10 -49.14 -8.33 15.30
CA VAL A 10 -49.18 -8.08 16.76
C VAL A 10 -47.91 -8.57 17.47
N VAL A 11 -47.32 -9.68 17.01
CA VAL A 11 -46.04 -10.19 17.55
C VAL A 11 -44.86 -9.28 17.18
N SER A 12 -44.89 -8.66 15.99
CA SER A 12 -43.83 -7.75 15.55
C SER A 12 -43.87 -6.40 16.27
N ILE A 13 -45.04 -5.89 16.65
CA ILE A 13 -45.17 -4.64 17.44
C ILE A 13 -44.80 -4.87 18.92
N ALA A 14 -45.07 -6.06 19.48
CA ALA A 14 -44.68 -6.40 20.84
C ALA A 14 -43.15 -6.57 21.02
N MET A 15 -42.44 -7.12 20.02
CA MET A 15 -40.97 -7.18 20.06
C MET A 15 -40.30 -5.82 19.81
N PHE A 16 -40.93 -4.92 19.05
CA PHE A 16 -40.39 -3.57 18.78
C PHE A 16 -40.52 -2.63 20.00
N LEU A 17 -41.55 -2.82 20.84
CA LEU A 17 -41.72 -2.06 22.09
C LEU A 17 -40.81 -2.57 23.23
N LEU A 18 -40.47 -3.87 23.26
CA LEU A 18 -39.53 -4.44 24.24
C LEU A 18 -38.07 -4.04 24.02
N TRP A 19 -37.73 -3.52 22.83
CA TRP A 19 -36.40 -2.97 22.55
C TRP A 19 -36.24 -1.50 23.00
N PHE A 20 -37.34 -0.77 23.18
CA PHE A 20 -37.31 0.65 23.57
C PHE A 20 -37.48 0.92 25.07
N THR A 21 -37.66 -0.12 25.91
CA THR A 21 -37.84 0.03 27.36
C THR A 21 -36.83 -0.75 28.21
N ASN A 22 -35.63 -1.04 27.69
CA ASN A 22 -34.54 -1.53 28.53
C ASN A 22 -33.54 -0.40 28.79
N LYS A 23 -33.83 0.39 29.83
CA LYS A 23 -32.86 1.31 30.44
C LYS A 23 -31.80 0.46 31.14
N ASN A 24 -30.75 0.11 30.41
CA ASN A 24 -29.53 -0.37 31.05
C ASN A 24 -28.94 0.78 31.87
N GLU A 25 -29.07 0.66 33.19
CA GLU A 25 -28.32 1.44 34.15
C GLU A 25 -26.84 1.34 33.81
N VAL A 26 -26.26 2.46 33.37
CA VAL A 26 -24.82 2.63 33.35
C VAL A 26 -24.38 2.67 34.81
N LYS A 27 -23.91 1.53 35.33
CA LYS A 27 -23.05 1.53 36.51
C LYS A 27 -21.78 2.28 36.14
N THR A 28 -21.75 3.54 36.53
CA THR A 28 -20.58 4.40 36.53
C THR A 28 -19.47 3.68 37.31
N LEU A 29 -18.41 3.27 36.62
CA LEU A 29 -17.17 2.85 37.27
C LEU A 29 -16.49 4.11 37.79
N GLU A 30 -16.35 4.19 39.12
CA GLU A 30 -15.68 5.27 39.81
C GLU A 30 -14.20 5.34 39.39
N PRO A 31 -13.68 6.53 39.01
CA PRO A 31 -12.25 6.72 38.81
C PRO A 31 -11.51 6.66 40.16
N PRO A 32 -10.27 6.11 40.23
CA PRO A 32 -9.49 6.10 41.46
C PRO A 32 -9.24 7.53 41.95
N ALA A 33 -9.43 7.72 43.26
CA ALA A 33 -9.32 8.99 43.95
C ALA A 33 -8.00 9.73 43.66
N ALA A 34 -8.14 10.94 43.11
CA ALA A 34 -7.11 11.95 43.12
C ALA A 34 -6.89 12.45 44.56
N LEU A 35 -5.62 12.55 44.95
CA LEU A 35 -5.20 13.24 46.16
C LEU A 35 -5.64 14.72 46.09
N ALA A 36 -6.25 15.19 47.17
CA ALA A 36 -6.84 16.51 47.29
C ALA A 36 -5.82 17.65 47.16
N ILE A 37 -6.09 18.61 46.27
CA ILE A 37 -5.55 19.97 46.36
C ILE A 37 -6.70 20.88 46.78
N LYS A 38 -6.54 21.58 47.92
CA LYS A 38 -7.49 22.55 48.44
C LYS A 38 -7.54 23.80 47.55
N ASN A 39 -8.77 24.23 47.28
CA ASN A 39 -9.24 25.47 46.66
C ASN A 39 -8.45 26.75 47.00
N LYS A 40 -8.30 27.66 46.03
CA LYS A 40 -9.09 28.92 46.00
C LYS A 40 -8.99 29.71 44.68
N THR A 41 -10.18 30.07 44.18
CA THR A 41 -10.56 31.27 43.38
C THR A 41 -10.32 31.32 41.85
N ASP A 42 -11.41 31.18 41.09
CA ASP A 42 -11.66 31.82 39.78
C ASP A 42 -12.29 33.23 40.01
N PRO A 43 -12.36 34.19 39.05
CA PRO A 43 -12.44 34.00 37.59
C PRO A 43 -11.73 35.05 36.68
N ALA A 44 -11.42 34.71 35.42
CA ALA A 44 -11.43 35.66 34.28
C ALA A 44 -11.35 34.96 32.90
N SER A 45 -12.08 35.54 31.94
CA SER A 45 -12.30 35.17 30.53
C SER A 45 -11.03 34.88 29.69
N PRO A 46 -11.08 34.03 28.64
CA PRO A 46 -9.92 33.71 27.83
C PRO A 46 -9.74 34.75 26.72
N ASP A 47 -8.71 35.56 26.83
CA ASP A 47 -8.11 36.24 25.68
C ASP A 47 -6.60 36.31 25.89
N LYS A 48 -5.86 35.99 24.82
CA LYS A 48 -4.40 36.07 24.61
C LYS A 48 -3.58 34.81 24.90
N ASN A 49 -2.94 34.36 23.83
CA ASN A 49 -1.79 33.44 23.80
C ASN A 49 -0.73 33.84 24.83
N THR A 50 -0.61 33.07 25.91
CA THR A 50 0.54 33.12 26.79
C THR A 50 1.66 32.29 26.17
N VAL A 51 2.62 32.99 25.57
CA VAL A 51 3.95 32.46 25.27
C VAL A 51 4.57 32.02 26.59
N ILE A 52 4.92 30.75 26.71
CA ILE A 52 5.75 30.27 27.81
C ILE A 52 7.16 30.81 27.56
N THR A 53 7.57 31.82 28.33
CA THR A 53 8.94 32.30 28.36
C THR A 53 9.81 31.21 28.99
N ILE A 54 10.66 30.59 28.20
CA ILE A 54 11.70 29.68 28.69
C ILE A 54 12.86 30.55 29.16
N ASP A 55 13.12 30.53 30.46
CA ASP A 55 14.29 31.17 31.06
C ASP A 55 15.55 30.47 30.53
N VAL A 56 16.29 31.14 29.65
CA VAL A 56 17.52 30.60 29.05
C VAL A 56 18.65 30.69 30.10
N PRO A 57 19.25 29.58 30.53
CA PRO A 57 20.40 29.64 31.42
C PRO A 57 21.57 30.33 30.71
N LYS A 58 22.22 31.29 31.39
CA LYS A 58 23.48 31.90 30.96
C LYS A 58 24.45 30.84 30.45
N GLN A 59 24.97 31.06 29.24
CA GLN A 59 25.97 30.23 28.56
C GLN A 59 27.10 29.82 29.51
N LYS A 60 27.09 28.56 29.93
CA LYS A 60 28.33 27.84 30.23
C LYS A 60 28.94 27.44 28.90
N GLN A 61 30.22 27.73 28.73
CA GLN A 61 31.04 27.31 27.59
C GLN A 61 30.66 25.89 27.17
N ALA A 62 30.28 25.75 25.90
CA ALA A 62 29.95 24.48 25.28
C ALA A 62 31.15 23.55 25.43
N LYS A 63 31.04 22.57 26.33
CA LYS A 63 31.88 21.37 26.24
C LYS A 63 31.57 20.78 24.87
N SER A 64 32.61 20.62 24.06
CA SER A 64 32.55 19.85 22.82
C SER A 64 31.75 18.57 23.07
N PRO A 65 30.74 18.23 22.24
CA PRO A 65 30.03 16.98 22.40
C PRO A 65 31.04 15.84 22.45
N PRO A 66 30.82 14.81 23.29
CA PRO A 66 31.70 13.66 23.32
C PRO A 66 31.82 13.12 21.89
N LYS A 67 33.05 12.87 21.42
CA LYS A 67 33.29 12.19 20.14
C LYS A 67 32.68 10.79 20.25
N ILE A 68 31.46 10.63 19.76
CA ILE A 68 30.85 9.33 19.58
C ILE A 68 31.52 8.77 18.32
N HIS A 69 32.45 7.83 18.50
CA HIS A 69 32.93 7.03 17.38
C HIS A 69 31.85 6.00 17.05
N TYR A 70 31.29 6.16 15.85
CA TYR A 70 30.41 5.14 15.29
C TYR A 70 31.25 3.95 14.82
N ASP A 71 30.65 2.77 14.83
CA ASP A 71 31.22 1.57 14.22
C ASP A 71 31.58 1.88 12.76
N GLN A 72 32.78 1.47 12.32
CA GLN A 72 33.28 1.65 10.97
C GLN A 72 32.33 1.03 9.92
N HIS A 73 31.63 -0.07 10.27
CA HIS A 73 30.59 -0.66 9.42
C HIS A 73 29.38 0.28 9.25
N LEU A 74 28.98 0.98 10.31
CA LEU A 74 27.88 1.95 10.26
C LEU A 74 28.27 3.17 9.43
N ALA A 75 29.51 3.65 9.56
CA ALA A 75 30.01 4.78 8.77
C ALA A 75 30.06 4.46 7.26
N SER A 76 30.58 3.29 6.88
CA SER A 76 30.60 2.85 5.48
C SER A 76 29.18 2.65 4.92
N ALA A 77 28.26 2.07 5.71
CA ALA A 77 26.86 1.96 5.31
C ALA A 77 26.21 3.34 5.13
N ALA A 78 26.48 4.29 6.04
CA ALA A 78 25.98 5.66 5.95
C ALA A 78 26.53 6.40 4.72
N GLU A 79 27.81 6.20 4.37
CA GLU A 79 28.43 6.76 3.17
C GLU A 79 27.73 6.26 1.90
N HIS A 80 27.50 4.95 1.80
CA HIS A 80 26.78 4.36 0.68
C HIS A 80 25.35 4.91 0.55
N VAL A 81 24.62 5.01 1.67
CA VAL A 81 23.27 5.58 1.70
C VAL A 81 23.29 7.07 1.33
N ALA A 82 24.26 7.84 1.83
CA ALA A 82 24.41 9.26 1.50
C ALA A 82 24.69 9.49 0.01
N MET A 83 25.57 8.68 -0.59
CA MET A 83 25.86 8.74 -2.04
C MET A 83 24.61 8.42 -2.87
N GLN A 84 23.88 7.36 -2.50
CA GLN A 84 22.63 6.99 -3.20
C GLN A 84 21.57 8.08 -3.05
N TYR A 85 21.39 8.61 -1.84
CA TYR A 85 20.43 9.69 -1.57
C TYR A 85 20.79 10.97 -2.34
N GLN A 86 22.06 11.37 -2.35
CA GLN A 86 22.53 12.53 -3.12
C GLN A 86 22.28 12.36 -4.62
N SER A 87 22.45 11.16 -5.17
CA SER A 87 22.12 10.87 -6.56
C SER A 87 20.63 11.01 -6.84
N ALA A 88 19.78 10.50 -5.94
CA ALA A 88 18.32 10.59 -6.04
C ALA A 88 17.80 12.03 -5.96
N LEU A 89 18.44 12.90 -5.17
CA LEU A 89 18.07 14.33 -5.02
C LEU A 89 18.26 15.16 -6.30
N LYS A 90 18.83 14.60 -7.36
CA LYS A 90 18.83 15.23 -8.70
C LYS A 90 17.44 15.25 -9.34
N TYR A 91 16.51 14.45 -8.82
CA TYR A 91 15.16 14.29 -9.33
C TYR A 91 14.14 14.58 -8.23
N PRO A 92 12.97 15.15 -8.58
CA PRO A 92 11.94 15.37 -7.59
C PRO A 92 11.36 14.04 -7.07
N PRO A 93 10.94 13.94 -5.80
CA PRO A 93 10.45 12.70 -5.20
C PRO A 93 9.18 12.12 -5.86
N TYR A 94 8.45 12.94 -6.63
CA TYR A 94 7.26 12.51 -7.38
C TYR A 94 7.58 11.91 -8.75
N SER A 95 8.83 12.03 -9.24
CA SER A 95 9.26 11.61 -10.58
C SER A 95 10.71 11.14 -10.53
N GLN A 96 10.90 9.89 -10.08
CA GLN A 96 12.23 9.28 -9.95
C GLN A 96 12.54 8.46 -11.19
N PRO A 97 13.77 8.48 -11.74
CA PRO A 97 14.13 7.63 -12.86
C PRO A 97 13.95 6.15 -12.49
N LEU A 98 13.61 5.34 -13.50
CA LEU A 98 13.38 3.93 -13.34
C LEU A 98 14.23 3.16 -14.35
N SER A 99 14.88 2.09 -13.90
CA SER A 99 15.65 1.17 -14.73
C SER A 99 14.97 -0.19 -14.79
N ALA A 100 15.37 -1.04 -15.75
CA ALA A 100 14.90 -2.41 -15.84
C ALA A 100 15.29 -3.28 -14.62
N LEU A 101 16.23 -2.82 -13.78
CA LEU A 101 16.69 -3.52 -12.59
C LEU A 101 15.84 -3.20 -11.34
N ASP A 102 14.97 -2.19 -11.40
CA ASP A 102 14.13 -1.76 -10.27
C ASP A 102 12.85 -2.62 -10.16
N GLU A 103 13.02 -3.94 -10.03
CA GLU A 103 11.92 -4.91 -10.06
C GLU A 103 10.86 -4.65 -8.99
N ASP A 104 11.24 -4.15 -7.81
CA ASP A 104 10.34 -3.84 -6.71
C ASP A 104 9.32 -2.74 -7.07
N ARG A 105 9.73 -1.79 -7.91
CA ARG A 105 8.89 -0.69 -8.42
C ARG A 105 8.17 -1.07 -9.70
N LEU A 106 8.79 -1.89 -10.55
CA LEU A 106 8.19 -2.39 -11.79
C LEU A 106 7.08 -3.42 -11.51
N LYS A 107 7.24 -4.24 -10.47
CA LYS A 107 6.36 -5.37 -10.16
C LYS A 107 5.86 -5.33 -8.71
N PRO A 108 5.21 -4.23 -8.26
CA PRO A 108 4.95 -3.98 -6.84
C PRO A 108 3.95 -4.95 -6.17
N ASN A 109 3.23 -5.75 -6.96
CA ASN A 109 2.25 -6.74 -6.49
C ASN A 109 2.56 -8.17 -6.96
N GLN A 110 3.78 -8.44 -7.41
CA GLN A 110 4.18 -9.76 -7.87
C GLN A 110 4.05 -10.80 -6.75
N PHE A 111 3.56 -11.97 -7.12
CA PHE A 111 3.66 -13.15 -6.29
C PHE A 111 4.98 -13.88 -6.58
N TYR A 112 5.70 -14.25 -5.52
CA TYR A 112 6.88 -15.10 -5.64
C TYR A 112 6.43 -16.57 -5.52
N PRO A 113 6.64 -17.41 -6.56
CA PRO A 113 6.22 -18.80 -6.52
C PRO A 113 6.77 -19.55 -5.30
N VAL A 114 5.93 -20.40 -4.72
CA VAL A 114 6.32 -21.28 -3.61
C VAL A 114 6.68 -22.64 -4.18
N THR A 115 7.82 -23.17 -3.77
CA THR A 115 8.30 -24.49 -4.19
C THR A 115 8.33 -25.46 -3.02
N SER A 116 7.84 -26.68 -3.22
CA SER A 116 7.95 -27.78 -2.26
C SER A 116 8.74 -28.93 -2.88
N PRO A 117 9.86 -29.37 -2.26
CA PRO A 117 10.69 -30.43 -2.83
C PRO A 117 9.95 -31.77 -2.85
N ILE A 118 10.08 -32.50 -3.95
CA ILE A 118 9.50 -33.84 -4.14
C ILE A 118 10.55 -34.92 -3.87
N ASP A 119 11.81 -34.64 -4.26
CA ASP A 119 12.96 -35.53 -4.10
C ASP A 119 14.28 -34.73 -4.04
N ASP A 120 15.38 -35.44 -3.80
CA ASP A 120 16.74 -34.88 -3.71
C ASP A 120 17.36 -34.56 -5.09
N ALA A 121 16.68 -34.90 -6.19
CA ALA A 121 17.15 -34.62 -7.56
C ALA A 121 16.76 -33.20 -8.03
N GLY A 122 16.07 -32.43 -7.17
CA GLY A 122 15.66 -31.06 -7.45
C GLY A 122 14.26 -30.95 -8.08
N ASN A 123 13.51 -32.05 -8.19
CA ASN A 123 12.11 -31.97 -8.62
C ASN A 123 11.28 -31.30 -7.52
N ALA A 124 10.45 -30.35 -7.92
CA ALA A 124 9.63 -29.59 -6.99
C ALA A 124 8.20 -29.40 -7.51
N LEU A 125 7.27 -29.34 -6.56
CA LEU A 125 5.94 -28.81 -6.76
C LEU A 125 6.03 -27.29 -6.71
N VAL A 126 5.60 -26.61 -7.77
CA VAL A 126 5.59 -25.15 -7.87
C VAL A 126 4.16 -24.66 -7.79
N VAL A 127 3.88 -23.73 -6.87
CA VAL A 127 2.61 -23.04 -6.72
C VAL A 127 2.82 -21.56 -7.03
N SER A 128 2.06 -21.02 -7.98
CA SER A 128 2.16 -19.62 -8.41
C SER A 128 0.79 -18.99 -8.58
N LEU A 129 0.77 -17.66 -8.48
CA LEU A 129 -0.38 -16.79 -8.71
C LEU A 129 0.06 -15.61 -9.56
N ASP A 130 -0.90 -14.90 -10.15
CA ASP A 130 -0.62 -13.68 -10.91
C ASP A 130 -0.18 -12.51 -10.02
N LYS A 131 -0.69 -12.45 -8.78
CA LYS A 131 -0.39 -11.38 -7.82
C LYS A 131 -0.50 -11.83 -6.37
N TYR A 132 0.10 -11.05 -5.46
CA TYR A 132 0.05 -11.31 -4.02
C TYR A 132 -1.18 -10.68 -3.34
N ARG A 133 -1.58 -9.47 -3.76
CA ARG A 133 -2.75 -8.75 -3.22
C ARG A 133 -3.87 -8.72 -4.22
N PHE A 134 -5.02 -9.25 -3.83
CA PHE A 134 -6.28 -9.23 -4.57
C PHE A 134 -7.22 -8.21 -3.96
N VAL A 135 -8.01 -7.59 -4.83
CA VAL A 135 -9.02 -6.61 -4.44
C VAL A 135 -10.36 -7.07 -5.00
N TYR A 136 -11.39 -7.16 -4.15
CA TYR A 136 -12.73 -7.55 -4.61
C TYR A 136 -13.20 -6.63 -5.76
N PRO A 137 -13.83 -7.15 -6.83
CA PRO A 137 -14.31 -8.53 -7.01
C PRO A 137 -13.36 -9.43 -7.85
N GLN A 138 -12.04 -9.36 -7.63
CA GLN A 138 -11.10 -10.24 -8.32
C GLN A 138 -11.25 -11.70 -7.86
N GLU A 139 -11.24 -12.63 -8.83
CA GLU A 139 -11.09 -14.06 -8.54
C GLU A 139 -9.64 -14.40 -8.17
N ILE A 140 -9.45 -15.48 -7.41
CA ILE A 140 -8.14 -16.00 -7.06
C ILE A 140 -7.87 -17.21 -7.93
N THR A 141 -6.85 -17.14 -8.79
CA THR A 141 -6.42 -18.27 -9.63
C THR A 141 -5.06 -18.77 -9.17
N VAL A 142 -4.99 -20.05 -8.85
CA VAL A 142 -3.78 -20.75 -8.38
C VAL A 142 -3.31 -21.68 -9.49
N ASN A 143 -2.06 -21.52 -9.92
CA ASN A 143 -1.40 -22.39 -10.88
C ASN A 143 -0.44 -23.32 -10.14
N ILE A 144 -0.51 -24.61 -10.43
CA ILE A 144 0.27 -25.66 -9.80
C ILE A 144 0.96 -26.47 -10.90
N ALA A 145 2.27 -26.67 -10.77
CA ALA A 145 3.05 -27.43 -11.73
C ALA A 145 4.00 -28.40 -11.01
N ALA A 146 4.08 -29.63 -11.51
CA ALA A 146 5.08 -30.63 -11.13
C ALA A 146 5.20 -31.71 -12.19
N GLN A 147 6.38 -32.32 -12.32
CA GLN A 147 6.53 -33.51 -13.14
C GLN A 147 5.70 -34.67 -12.57
N ASN A 148 4.92 -35.37 -13.40
CA ASN A 148 4.02 -36.46 -12.99
C ASN A 148 2.94 -36.03 -11.97
N LEU A 149 2.52 -34.76 -12.03
CA LEU A 149 1.36 -34.30 -11.27
C LEU A 149 0.10 -35.01 -11.75
N ALA A 150 -0.66 -35.58 -10.81
CA ALA A 150 -1.90 -36.31 -11.11
C ALA A 150 -3.13 -35.58 -10.59
N GLU A 151 -3.20 -35.34 -9.28
CA GLU A 151 -4.36 -34.71 -8.62
C GLU A 151 -3.91 -33.59 -7.70
N VAL A 152 -4.76 -32.57 -7.54
CA VAL A 152 -4.51 -31.43 -6.66
C VAL A 152 -5.77 -31.10 -5.87
N ASN A 153 -5.63 -31.00 -4.56
CA ASN A 153 -6.57 -30.29 -3.69
C ASN A 153 -5.99 -28.91 -3.35
N VAL A 154 -6.79 -27.86 -3.53
CA VAL A 154 -6.45 -26.52 -3.02
C VAL A 154 -7.52 -26.11 -2.02
N ALA A 155 -7.11 -25.78 -0.80
CA ALA A 155 -7.97 -25.25 0.24
C ALA A 155 -7.60 -23.80 0.58
N ILE A 156 -8.62 -22.96 0.72
CA ILE A 156 -8.49 -21.59 1.24
C ILE A 156 -8.90 -21.59 2.71
N SER A 157 -8.09 -20.99 3.56
CA SER A 157 -8.39 -20.75 4.97
C SER A 157 -8.00 -19.35 5.42
N ASN A 158 -8.56 -18.92 6.55
CA ASN A 158 -8.11 -17.72 7.24
C ASN A 158 -6.72 -17.96 7.84
N THR A 159 -5.75 -17.10 7.55
CA THR A 159 -4.37 -17.27 8.03
C THR A 159 -4.27 -17.21 9.55
N ASP A 160 -5.08 -16.35 10.20
CA ASP A 160 -5.00 -16.05 11.62
C ASP A 160 -5.77 -17.09 12.46
N THR A 161 -6.99 -17.44 12.04
CA THR A 161 -7.85 -18.38 12.79
C THR A 161 -7.75 -19.83 12.34
N LYS A 162 -7.10 -20.09 11.19
CA LYS A 162 -7.08 -21.39 10.50
C LYS A 162 -8.46 -21.92 10.10
N ALA A 163 -9.51 -21.11 10.20
CA ALA A 163 -10.85 -21.49 9.77
C ALA A 163 -10.87 -21.76 8.27
N SER A 164 -11.37 -22.94 7.89
CA SER A 164 -11.55 -23.34 6.49
C SER A 164 -12.65 -22.49 5.84
N ILE A 165 -12.39 -22.03 4.61
CA ILE A 165 -13.31 -21.19 3.84
C ILE A 165 -13.86 -21.97 2.65
N SER A 166 -12.99 -22.60 1.86
CA SER A 166 -13.38 -23.36 0.69
C SER A 166 -12.29 -24.34 0.30
N SER A 167 -12.63 -25.40 -0.45
CA SER A 167 -11.67 -26.32 -1.02
C SER A 167 -12.16 -26.81 -2.39
N LYS A 168 -11.23 -27.05 -3.30
CA LYS A 168 -11.51 -27.56 -4.64
C LYS A 168 -10.49 -28.63 -5.01
N ASN A 169 -10.97 -29.67 -5.68
CA ASN A 169 -10.14 -30.72 -6.27
C ASN A 169 -10.09 -30.54 -7.79
N THR A 170 -8.96 -30.86 -8.39
CA THR A 170 -8.80 -30.95 -9.84
C THR A 170 -7.77 -32.03 -10.21
N THR A 171 -7.83 -32.49 -11.44
CA THR A 171 -6.83 -33.39 -12.04
C THR A 171 -5.91 -32.56 -12.92
N ALA A 172 -4.62 -32.87 -12.89
CA ALA A 172 -3.64 -32.19 -13.71
C ALA A 172 -3.68 -32.66 -15.17
N GLN A 173 -3.32 -31.76 -16.08
CA GLN A 173 -3.13 -32.02 -17.49
C GLN A 173 -1.67 -31.70 -17.83
N GLN A 174 -0.95 -32.68 -18.38
CA GLN A 174 0.45 -32.52 -18.78
C GLN A 174 1.39 -31.99 -17.67
N GLY A 175 1.11 -32.33 -16.40
CA GLY A 175 1.93 -31.88 -15.27
C GLY A 175 1.51 -30.54 -14.67
N GLU A 176 0.43 -29.94 -15.16
CA GLU A 176 -0.06 -28.63 -14.71
C GLU A 176 -1.53 -28.71 -14.27
N ALA A 177 -1.90 -27.88 -13.30
CA ALA A 177 -3.27 -27.73 -12.84
C ALA A 177 -3.55 -26.27 -12.48
N THR A 178 -4.76 -25.80 -12.81
CA THR A 178 -5.24 -24.47 -12.43
C THR A 178 -6.52 -24.59 -11.61
N VAL A 179 -6.58 -23.87 -10.50
CA VAL A 179 -7.75 -23.83 -9.62
C VAL A 179 -8.15 -22.38 -9.36
N SER A 180 -9.38 -22.02 -9.72
CA SER A 180 -9.93 -20.68 -9.52
C SER A 180 -10.99 -20.65 -8.43
N PHE A 181 -10.94 -19.65 -7.55
CA PHE A 181 -11.94 -19.36 -6.53
C PHE A 181 -12.65 -18.04 -6.86
N LYS A 182 -13.99 -18.07 -6.78
CA LYS A 182 -14.80 -16.88 -7.04
C LYS A 182 -14.49 -15.80 -6.01
N ALA A 183 -14.62 -14.55 -6.44
CA ALA A 183 -14.56 -13.41 -5.56
C ALA A 183 -15.62 -13.51 -4.44
N SER A 184 -15.25 -13.06 -3.24
CA SER A 184 -16.15 -12.98 -2.09
C SER A 184 -15.84 -11.73 -1.27
N GLU A 185 -16.87 -11.01 -0.83
CA GLU A 185 -16.71 -9.87 0.08
C GLU A 185 -16.34 -10.31 1.51
N ASP A 186 -16.66 -11.55 1.87
CA ASP A 186 -16.46 -12.11 3.21
C ASP A 186 -15.05 -12.70 3.43
N TYR A 187 -14.19 -12.69 2.40
CA TYR A 187 -12.83 -13.15 2.55
C TYR A 187 -12.06 -12.28 3.57
N PRO A 188 -11.44 -12.91 4.59
CA PRO A 188 -10.59 -12.18 5.52
C PRO A 188 -9.35 -11.65 4.80
N ARG A 189 -8.73 -10.63 5.39
CA ARG A 189 -7.61 -9.94 4.74
C ARG A 189 -6.44 -10.86 4.39
N ASN A 190 -6.12 -11.79 5.27
CA ASN A 190 -5.00 -12.70 5.12
C ASN A 190 -5.54 -14.11 4.81
N LEU A 191 -5.35 -14.57 3.58
CA LEU A 191 -5.75 -15.91 3.17
C LEU A 191 -4.53 -16.82 3.06
N GLN A 192 -4.70 -18.05 3.52
CA GLN A 192 -3.74 -19.13 3.34
C GLN A 192 -4.29 -20.10 2.31
N LEU A 193 -3.47 -20.42 1.31
CA LEU A 193 -3.72 -21.43 0.29
C LEU A 193 -2.93 -22.68 0.68
N PHE A 194 -3.61 -23.75 1.03
CA PHE A 194 -3.02 -25.06 1.26
C PHE A 194 -3.22 -25.92 0.03
N VAL A 195 -2.13 -26.32 -0.61
CA VAL A 195 -2.13 -27.19 -1.78
C VAL A 195 -1.65 -28.57 -1.34
N GLU A 196 -2.46 -29.59 -1.54
CA GLU A 196 -2.05 -30.99 -1.42
C GLU A 196 -2.07 -31.61 -2.82
N ALA A 197 -0.89 -31.90 -3.36
CA ALA A 197 -0.74 -32.49 -4.68
C ALA A 197 -0.37 -33.98 -4.59
N ASN A 198 -0.93 -34.80 -5.47
CA ASN A 198 -0.47 -36.16 -5.71
C ASN A 198 0.50 -36.15 -6.90
N VAL A 199 1.78 -36.42 -6.61
CA VAL A 199 2.85 -36.50 -7.60
C VAL A 199 3.42 -37.90 -7.59
N ALA A 200 3.25 -38.65 -8.69
CA ALA A 200 3.69 -40.04 -8.80
C ALA A 200 3.28 -40.94 -7.61
N GLY A 201 2.07 -40.75 -7.06
CA GLY A 201 1.55 -41.51 -5.92
C GLY A 201 1.94 -40.98 -4.54
N LYS A 202 2.78 -39.93 -4.46
CA LYS A 202 3.18 -39.28 -3.22
C LYS A 202 2.37 -38.01 -2.99
N LYS A 203 1.91 -37.80 -1.75
CA LYS A 203 1.29 -36.54 -1.33
C LYS A 203 2.36 -35.50 -1.01
N VAL A 204 2.33 -34.37 -1.69
CA VAL A 204 3.29 -33.27 -1.56
C VAL A 204 2.51 -32.00 -1.20
N PRO A 205 2.70 -31.45 0.02
CA PRO A 205 2.03 -30.22 0.42
C PRO A 205 2.82 -28.98 -0.02
N ALA A 206 2.11 -27.89 -0.31
CA ALA A 206 2.67 -26.55 -0.43
C ALA A 206 1.73 -25.52 0.19
N VAL A 207 2.29 -24.43 0.70
CA VAL A 207 1.54 -23.38 1.38
C VAL A 207 1.90 -22.03 0.80
N ALA A 208 0.89 -21.32 0.30
CA ALA A 208 1.01 -19.92 -0.09
C ALA A 208 0.14 -19.04 0.82
N GLN A 209 0.53 -17.77 0.94
CA GLN A 209 -0.28 -16.75 1.62
C GLN A 209 -0.49 -15.58 0.67
N ILE A 210 -1.69 -15.04 0.69
CA ILE A 210 -2.09 -13.89 -0.14
C ILE A 210 -2.93 -12.92 0.69
N GLN A 211 -3.07 -11.70 0.19
CA GLN A 211 -4.00 -10.74 0.77
C GLN A 211 -5.22 -10.55 -0.11
N TYR A 212 -6.39 -10.39 0.52
CA TYR A 212 -7.64 -10.10 -0.16
C TYR A 212 -8.36 -8.97 0.57
N MET A 213 -8.86 -7.95 -0.12
CA MET A 213 -9.51 -6.82 0.56
C MET A 213 -10.58 -6.16 -0.27
N PRO A 214 -11.54 -5.45 0.35
CA PRO A 214 -12.44 -4.59 -0.38
C PRO A 214 -11.67 -3.41 -1.01
N PRO A 215 -12.10 -2.93 -2.19
CA PRO A 215 -11.45 -1.82 -2.88
C PRO A 215 -11.60 -0.51 -2.09
N SER A 216 -10.55 0.31 -2.11
CA SER A 216 -10.58 1.67 -1.56
C SER A 216 -10.98 2.72 -2.60
N ALA A 217 -10.56 2.52 -3.85
CA ALA A 217 -10.90 3.33 -5.01
C ALA A 217 -10.67 2.52 -6.30
N THR A 218 -11.19 3.02 -7.42
CA THR A 218 -10.95 2.45 -8.76
C THR A 218 -10.40 3.55 -9.67
N LEU A 219 -9.28 3.30 -10.34
CA LEU A 219 -8.78 4.12 -11.44
C LEU A 219 -9.59 3.81 -12.70
N ILE A 220 -10.18 4.84 -13.31
CA ILE A 220 -11.06 4.71 -14.46
C ILE A 220 -10.25 4.94 -15.74
N ASP A 221 -9.66 6.13 -15.87
CA ASP A 221 -8.89 6.57 -17.02
C ASP A 221 -8.00 7.79 -16.66
N PHE A 222 -7.41 8.41 -17.68
CA PHE A 222 -6.65 9.66 -17.59
C PHE A 222 -7.10 10.65 -18.67
N ASP A 223 -6.95 11.94 -18.38
CA ASP A 223 -6.91 12.97 -19.42
C ASP A 223 -5.63 12.83 -20.26
N ASN A 224 -5.64 13.33 -21.50
CA ASN A 224 -4.42 13.40 -22.30
C ASN A 224 -3.36 14.25 -21.59
N ALA A 225 -2.10 13.82 -21.67
CA ALA A 225 -1.03 14.48 -20.95
C ALA A 225 -0.68 15.83 -21.57
N TYR A 226 -0.35 16.81 -20.74
CA TYR A 226 0.02 18.16 -21.18
C TYR A 226 1.22 18.70 -20.41
N ALA A 227 1.95 19.62 -21.03
CA ALA A 227 3.09 20.28 -20.41
C ALA A 227 2.62 21.41 -19.49
N GLN A 228 3.15 21.46 -18.27
CA GLN A 228 2.97 22.56 -17.33
C GLN A 228 4.27 22.83 -16.60
N ASN A 229 4.88 23.98 -16.89
CA ASN A 229 6.21 24.36 -16.41
C ASN A 229 7.22 23.24 -16.70
N GLU A 230 7.94 22.76 -15.69
CA GLU A 230 8.95 21.72 -15.77
C GLU A 230 8.40 20.28 -15.81
N ASN A 231 7.07 20.10 -15.87
CA ASN A 231 6.41 18.81 -15.74
C ASN A 231 5.47 18.47 -16.89
N MET A 232 5.49 17.21 -17.32
CA MET A 232 4.34 16.57 -17.97
C MET A 232 3.31 16.21 -16.89
N ILE A 233 2.05 16.57 -17.11
CA ILE A 233 0.93 16.28 -16.22
C ILE A 233 0.00 15.28 -16.89
N ALA A 234 -0.31 14.19 -16.20
CA ALA A 234 -1.37 13.26 -16.56
C ALA A 234 -2.39 13.20 -15.42
N THR A 235 -3.62 13.67 -15.69
CA THR A 235 -4.69 13.75 -14.69
C THR A 235 -5.46 12.45 -14.66
N ALA A 236 -5.37 11.71 -13.55
CA ALA A 236 -6.08 10.45 -13.36
C ALA A 236 -7.48 10.69 -12.81
N HIS A 237 -8.47 9.96 -13.32
CA HIS A 237 -9.83 9.96 -12.79
C HIS A 237 -10.07 8.73 -11.93
N LEU A 238 -10.52 8.94 -10.69
CA LEU A 238 -10.77 7.88 -9.74
C LEU A 238 -12.21 7.92 -9.24
N LYS A 239 -12.80 6.73 -9.09
CA LYS A 239 -13.98 6.51 -8.25
C LYS A 239 -13.54 6.08 -6.87
N VAL A 240 -13.60 6.98 -5.90
CA VAL A 240 -13.17 6.74 -4.52
C VAL A 240 -14.32 6.18 -3.70
N LEU A 241 -14.11 5.01 -3.10
CA LEU A 241 -15.12 4.33 -2.27
C LEU A 241 -14.98 4.71 -0.79
N LYS A 242 -13.75 5.01 -0.33
CA LYS A 242 -13.47 5.42 1.05
C LYS A 242 -12.61 6.67 1.09
N SER A 243 -13.06 7.72 1.76
CA SER A 243 -12.24 8.93 1.95
C SER A 243 -10.94 8.62 2.70
N GLY A 244 -9.85 9.33 2.38
CA GLY A 244 -8.56 9.13 3.04
C GLY A 244 -7.39 9.83 2.37
N LEU A 245 -6.18 9.64 2.91
CA LEU A 245 -4.94 10.01 2.24
C LEU A 245 -4.55 8.89 1.30
N TYR A 246 -4.47 9.20 0.00
CA TYR A 246 -4.09 8.25 -1.03
C TYR A 246 -2.66 8.48 -1.47
N ARG A 247 -1.98 7.38 -1.77
CA ARG A 247 -0.75 7.35 -2.56
C ARG A 247 -1.07 6.64 -3.88
N ILE A 248 -1.04 7.38 -4.98
CA ILE A 248 -1.19 6.82 -6.33
C ILE A 248 0.20 6.73 -6.95
N ARG A 249 0.49 5.61 -7.58
CA ARG A 249 1.74 5.34 -8.29
C ARG A 249 1.46 4.79 -9.67
N ALA A 250 2.32 5.13 -10.62
CA ALA A 250 2.38 4.54 -11.93
C ALA A 250 3.83 4.57 -12.43
N ASN A 251 4.13 3.72 -13.40
CA ASN A 251 5.41 3.74 -14.10
C ASN A 251 5.20 4.33 -15.50
N LEU A 252 6.09 5.24 -15.89
CA LEU A 252 6.13 5.84 -17.22
C LEU A 252 7.15 5.10 -18.08
N TYR A 253 6.74 4.79 -19.31
CA TYR A 253 7.54 4.08 -20.29
C TYR A 253 7.60 4.85 -21.61
N SER A 254 8.69 4.67 -22.34
CA SER A 254 8.77 4.90 -23.79
C SER A 254 8.95 3.54 -24.44
N ASP A 255 7.94 3.11 -25.19
CA ASP A 255 7.77 1.73 -25.65
C ASP A 255 7.86 0.73 -24.48
N THR A 256 8.89 -0.10 -24.46
CA THR A 256 9.18 -1.06 -23.39
C THR A 256 10.22 -0.56 -22.38
N THR A 257 10.80 0.62 -22.61
CA THR A 257 11.86 1.18 -21.76
C THR A 257 11.25 1.93 -20.59
N PRO A 258 11.51 1.52 -19.33
CA PRO A 258 11.08 2.29 -18.18
C PRO A 258 11.81 3.64 -18.15
N LEU A 259 11.05 4.70 -17.91
CA LEU A 259 11.57 6.06 -17.78
C LEU A 259 11.56 6.52 -16.33
N ALA A 260 10.40 6.40 -15.68
CA ALA A 260 10.21 6.97 -14.35
C ALA A 260 9.15 6.27 -13.51
N HIS A 261 9.37 6.26 -12.20
CA HIS A 261 8.36 5.95 -11.20
C HIS A 261 7.69 7.25 -10.74
N LEU A 262 6.38 7.35 -11.00
CA LEU A 262 5.58 8.51 -10.66
C LEU A 262 4.83 8.26 -9.35
N VAL A 263 4.88 9.24 -8.44
CA VAL A 263 4.22 9.14 -7.12
C VAL A 263 3.50 10.43 -6.79
N THR A 264 2.23 10.33 -6.44
CA THR A 264 1.44 11.45 -5.93
C THR A 264 0.76 11.06 -4.63
N LYS A 265 0.65 12.02 -3.70
CA LYS A 265 -0.10 11.86 -2.46
C LYS A 265 -1.17 12.93 -2.39
N LYS A 266 -2.42 12.52 -2.23
CA LYS A 266 -3.55 13.45 -2.17
C LYS A 266 -4.62 12.94 -1.22
N LYS A 267 -5.21 13.84 -0.43
CA LYS A 267 -6.40 13.52 0.35
C LYS A 267 -7.60 13.53 -0.58
N LEU A 268 -8.31 12.41 -0.68
CA LEU A 268 -9.45 12.25 -1.57
C LEU A 268 -10.73 12.03 -0.75
N SER A 269 -11.82 12.66 -1.18
CA SER A 269 -13.17 12.36 -0.68
C SER A 269 -13.80 11.22 -1.47
N GLN A 270 -14.77 10.53 -0.86
CA GLN A 270 -15.60 9.55 -1.56
C GLN A 270 -16.32 10.18 -2.77
N GLY A 271 -16.48 9.41 -3.85
CA GLY A 271 -17.06 9.85 -5.12
C GLY A 271 -16.02 9.99 -6.23
N SER A 272 -16.38 10.69 -7.31
CA SER A 272 -15.46 10.98 -8.42
C SER A 272 -14.43 12.01 -8.00
N GLN A 273 -13.16 11.73 -8.24
CA GLN A 273 -12.02 12.56 -7.86
C GLN A 273 -10.97 12.55 -8.96
N THR A 274 -10.14 13.59 -9.01
CA THR A 274 -8.99 13.66 -9.91
C THR A 274 -7.68 13.81 -9.14
N VAL A 275 -6.60 13.29 -9.70
CA VAL A 275 -5.25 13.46 -9.16
C VAL A 275 -4.21 13.49 -10.26
N ASP A 276 -3.26 14.41 -10.13
CA ASP A 276 -2.20 14.59 -11.13
C ASP A 276 -1.03 13.66 -10.80
N LEU A 277 -0.61 12.88 -11.80
CA LEU A 277 0.72 12.30 -11.88
C LEU A 277 1.61 13.24 -12.69
N LYS A 278 2.81 13.48 -12.18
CA LYS A 278 3.75 14.45 -12.77
C LYS A 278 5.04 13.75 -13.13
N ALA A 279 5.50 13.88 -14.37
CA ALA A 279 6.84 13.51 -14.77
C ALA A 279 7.66 14.78 -15.01
N HIS A 280 8.76 14.92 -14.28
CA HIS A 280 9.67 16.05 -14.45
C HIS A 280 10.45 15.91 -15.75
N TRP A 281 10.75 17.00 -16.46
CA TRP A 281 11.42 16.94 -17.76
C TRP A 281 12.74 16.14 -17.73
N SER A 282 13.44 16.12 -16.60
CA SER A 282 14.74 15.45 -16.47
C SER A 282 14.68 13.92 -16.53
N VAL A 283 13.50 13.31 -16.42
CA VAL A 283 13.32 11.86 -16.63
C VAL A 283 12.80 11.52 -18.03
N LEU A 284 12.55 12.53 -18.87
CA LEU A 284 12.00 12.36 -20.20
C LEU A 284 13.12 12.45 -21.27
N PRO A 285 13.21 11.49 -22.20
CA PRO A 285 14.10 11.60 -23.34
C PRO A 285 13.80 12.85 -24.18
N GLN A 286 14.83 13.47 -24.74
CA GLN A 286 14.67 14.66 -25.57
C GLN A 286 13.76 14.37 -26.78
N GLY A 287 12.74 15.19 -26.99
CA GLY A 287 11.82 15.06 -28.12
C GLY A 287 10.84 13.90 -28.03
N VAL A 288 10.70 13.26 -26.84
CA VAL A 288 9.73 12.19 -26.66
C VAL A 288 8.30 12.71 -26.87
N ALA A 289 7.55 12.03 -27.74
CA ALA A 289 6.16 12.38 -28.05
C ALA A 289 5.18 11.28 -27.62
N ASN A 290 5.59 10.02 -27.73
CA ASN A 290 4.76 8.85 -27.41
C ASN A 290 5.31 8.13 -26.19
N MET A 291 4.44 7.91 -25.20
CA MET A 291 4.76 7.27 -23.92
C MET A 291 3.57 6.45 -23.44
N ARG A 292 3.75 5.70 -22.36
CA ARG A 292 2.68 4.92 -21.74
C ARG A 292 2.82 4.92 -20.23
N LEU A 293 1.70 5.03 -19.52
CA LEU A 293 1.61 4.76 -18.09
C LEU A 293 1.11 3.34 -17.85
N SER A 294 1.74 2.60 -16.94
CA SER A 294 1.23 1.30 -16.47
C SER A 294 1.61 1.03 -15.01
N ASP A 295 1.34 -0.19 -14.53
CA ASP A 295 1.67 -0.66 -13.18
C ASP A 295 1.05 0.18 -12.06
N PHE A 296 -0.21 0.54 -12.26
CA PHE A 296 -0.95 1.40 -11.35
C PHE A 296 -1.08 0.80 -9.95
N VAL A 297 -0.73 1.59 -8.94
CA VAL A 297 -0.97 1.24 -7.54
C VAL A 297 -1.72 2.35 -6.84
N ILE A 298 -2.96 2.06 -6.46
CA ILE A 298 -3.83 2.96 -5.71
C ILE A 298 -3.87 2.47 -4.28
N GLU A 299 -3.28 3.22 -3.36
CA GLU A 299 -3.23 2.86 -1.94
C GLU A 299 -3.88 3.95 -1.10
N ARG A 300 -4.94 3.59 -0.36
CA ARG A 300 -5.40 4.38 0.78
C ARG A 300 -4.49 4.07 1.95
N MET A 301 -3.68 5.05 2.32
CA MET A 301 -2.74 4.96 3.44
C MET A 301 -3.51 4.74 4.75
N SER A 302 -2.85 4.12 5.73
CA SER A 302 -3.40 3.96 7.08
C SER A 302 -3.75 5.35 7.65
N PRO A 303 -5.02 5.60 8.01
CA PRO A 303 -5.44 6.92 8.49
C PRO A 303 -5.12 7.15 9.96
N SER A 304 -4.88 6.09 10.74
CA SER A 304 -4.57 6.13 12.16
C SER A 304 -3.87 4.85 12.62
N PRO A 305 -3.11 4.89 13.74
CA PRO A 305 -2.57 3.68 14.34
C PRO A 305 -3.68 2.64 14.61
N GLY A 306 -3.49 1.41 14.12
CA GLY A 306 -4.46 0.31 14.27
C GLY A 306 -5.39 0.12 13.07
N GLU A 307 -5.63 1.14 12.23
CA GLU A 307 -6.36 0.96 10.97
C GLU A 307 -5.38 0.59 9.85
N ARG A 308 -5.64 -0.51 9.16
CA ARG A 308 -4.76 -0.99 8.07
C ARG A 308 -4.95 -0.17 6.79
N ASN A 309 -3.89 -0.10 5.99
CA ASN A 309 -3.99 0.40 4.61
C ASN A 309 -4.89 -0.52 3.75
N SER A 310 -5.41 0.04 2.66
CA SER A 310 -6.25 -0.69 1.70
C SER A 310 -5.91 -0.27 0.28
N PHE A 311 -6.03 -1.19 -0.66
CA PHE A 311 -5.69 -0.97 -2.05
C PHE A 311 -6.94 -0.81 -2.91
N GLY A 312 -6.80 -0.05 -3.98
CA GLY A 312 -7.78 0.10 -5.04
C GLY A 312 -7.54 -0.87 -6.19
N SER A 313 -8.36 -0.75 -7.22
CA SER A 313 -8.23 -1.44 -8.50
C SER A 313 -8.11 -0.45 -9.65
N SER A 314 -7.92 -0.96 -10.87
CA SER A 314 -7.88 -0.19 -12.11
C SER A 314 -8.74 -0.89 -13.14
N GLU A 315 -9.53 -0.13 -13.91
CA GLU A 315 -10.29 -0.62 -15.07
C GLU A 315 -9.40 -0.72 -16.31
N ILE A 316 -8.33 0.07 -16.36
CA ILE A 316 -7.31 0.05 -17.41
C ILE A 316 -6.00 -0.60 -16.91
N THR A 317 -5.29 -1.30 -17.79
CA THR A 317 -3.95 -1.83 -17.49
C THR A 317 -2.84 -0.86 -17.86
N GLU A 318 -3.12 0.01 -18.84
CA GLU A 318 -2.21 1.00 -19.36
C GLU A 318 -2.96 2.21 -19.92
N PHE A 319 -2.25 3.33 -20.07
CA PHE A 319 -2.74 4.54 -20.71
C PHE A 319 -1.69 5.07 -21.67
N GLU A 320 -2.04 5.18 -22.95
CA GLU A 320 -1.16 5.74 -23.98
C GLU A 320 -1.18 7.27 -23.95
N ILE A 321 0.00 7.86 -24.06
CA ILE A 321 0.21 9.29 -24.22
C ILE A 321 0.79 9.49 -25.61
N THR A 322 0.08 10.22 -26.47
CA THR A 322 0.49 10.47 -27.85
C THR A 322 0.61 11.97 -28.11
N ASP A 323 1.48 12.32 -29.06
CA ASP A 323 1.68 13.71 -29.52
C ASP A 323 2.02 14.70 -28.38
N PHE A 324 2.74 14.24 -27.36
CA PHE A 324 3.14 15.09 -26.26
C PHE A 324 4.13 16.17 -26.72
N ALA A 325 3.81 17.44 -26.44
CA ALA A 325 4.61 18.59 -26.85
C ALA A 325 5.81 18.81 -25.90
N TYR A 326 6.84 17.96 -25.99
CA TYR A 326 8.05 18.03 -25.16
C TYR A 326 8.68 19.43 -25.10
N ASP A 327 8.75 20.11 -26.24
CA ASP A 327 9.37 21.44 -26.35
C ASP A 327 8.62 22.55 -25.59
N SER A 328 7.43 22.26 -25.07
CA SER A 328 6.68 23.18 -24.19
C SER A 328 7.11 23.10 -22.71
N LEU A 329 8.01 22.17 -22.35
CA LEU A 329 8.52 22.02 -20.99
C LEU A 329 9.61 23.04 -20.65
N GLN A 330 9.59 23.56 -19.43
CA GLN A 330 10.69 24.33 -18.87
C GLN A 330 11.78 23.38 -18.34
N GLN A 331 12.99 23.49 -18.88
CA GLN A 331 14.10 22.61 -18.51
C GLN A 331 14.89 23.13 -17.30
N LEU A 332 14.19 23.44 -16.21
CA LEU A 332 14.79 23.88 -14.96
C LEU A 332 15.19 22.67 -14.11
N PRO A 333 16.46 22.51 -13.70
CA PRO A 333 16.85 21.40 -12.83
C PRO A 333 16.12 21.43 -11.49
N TYR A 334 15.75 20.25 -10.98
CA TYR A 334 15.15 20.14 -9.66
C TYR A 334 16.11 20.67 -8.58
N GLN A 335 15.54 21.41 -7.62
CA GLN A 335 16.26 21.91 -6.46
C GLN A 335 15.71 21.25 -5.20
N ALA A 336 16.56 20.47 -4.53
CA ALA A 336 16.20 19.84 -3.27
C ALA A 336 15.77 20.90 -2.24
N ASN A 337 14.70 20.60 -1.51
CA ASN A 337 14.19 21.48 -0.46
C ASN A 337 15.05 21.39 0.82
N GLU A 338 14.76 22.25 1.80
CA GLU A 338 15.52 22.32 3.05
C GLU A 338 15.54 20.98 3.82
N GLN A 339 14.41 20.28 3.89
CA GLN A 339 14.32 19.00 4.58
C GLN A 339 15.15 17.91 3.91
N GLU A 340 15.16 17.88 2.58
CA GLU A 340 15.98 16.97 1.78
C GLU A 340 17.47 17.25 1.98
N ARG A 341 17.87 18.53 1.99
CA ARG A 341 19.27 18.93 2.26
C ARG A 341 19.71 18.55 3.66
N MET A 342 18.90 18.84 4.69
CA MET A 342 19.18 18.46 6.07
C MET A 342 19.32 16.94 6.24
N SER A 343 18.48 16.16 5.54
CA SER A 343 18.56 14.70 5.58
C SER A 343 19.87 14.18 4.97
N LEU A 344 20.32 14.79 3.86
CA LEU A 344 21.60 14.46 3.25
C LEU A 344 22.78 14.83 4.17
N GLU A 345 22.75 16.02 4.78
CA GLU A 345 23.77 16.47 5.72
C GLU A 345 23.86 15.55 6.95
N PHE A 346 22.72 15.09 7.46
CA PHE A 346 22.70 14.11 8.54
C PHE A 346 23.38 12.79 8.14
N LEU A 347 23.04 12.24 6.97
CA LEU A 347 23.65 11.00 6.47
C LEU A 347 25.16 11.13 6.27
N LYS A 348 25.62 12.25 5.70
CA LYS A 348 27.05 12.56 5.56
C LYS A 348 27.73 12.68 6.92
N GLY A 349 27.10 13.35 7.87
CA GLY A 349 27.61 13.49 9.23
C GLY A 349 27.73 12.16 9.99
N LEU A 350 26.94 11.13 9.65
CA LEU A 350 27.12 9.77 10.18
C LEU A 350 28.34 9.07 9.57
N ALA A 351 28.59 9.26 8.27
CA ALA A 351 29.76 8.72 7.59
C ALA A 351 31.06 9.34 8.14
N ASP A 352 31.09 10.68 8.27
CA ASP A 352 32.30 11.42 8.69
C ASP A 352 32.71 11.16 10.15
N LYS A 353 31.77 10.76 11.03
CA LYS A 353 32.03 10.54 12.46
C LYS A 353 32.54 9.14 12.82
N GLY A 354 32.54 8.21 11.86
CA GLY A 354 33.19 6.90 12.02
C GLY A 354 34.45 6.70 11.18
N ALA A 355 34.95 7.77 10.55
CA ALA A 355 36.23 7.82 9.83
C ALA A 355 37.42 8.15 10.74
#